data_AF-A0A4Y2RAU1-F1
#
_entry.id   AF-A0A4Y2RAU1-F1
#
_cell.length_a   1.000
_cell.length_b   1.000
_cell.length_c   1.000
_cell.angle_alpha   90.00
_cell.angle_beta   90.00
_cell.angle_gamma   90.00
#
_symmetry.space_group_name_H-M   'P 1'
#
loop_
_entity.id
_entity.type
_entity.pdbx_description
1 polymer ?
#
loop_
_entity_poly.entity_id
_entity_poly.type
_entity_poly.pdbx_seq_one_letter_code
_entity_poly.pdbx_strand_id
1 'polypeptide(L)'
;MLSNWAQSSNNVNLAGFAVSLEIAKRGKPFTDGEYVKDCFIRASKELCRDFKIKAEIMKKVKDLPLSAKKVQDRTSKMSSNVTHMYMSSQGTKEELLRLLPLSGQSRGEDIANAVQKCLEDNGIDINKKFL
;
A
#
# COMPACT_ATOMS: atom_id res chain seq x y z
N MET A 1 -6.29 29.46 -9.06
CA MET A 1 -7.25 28.33 -9.07
C MET A 1 -6.57 27.14 -9.71
N LEU A 2 -6.24 26.09 -8.95
CA LEU A 2 -5.79 24.83 -9.56
C LEU A 2 -7.00 24.17 -10.21
N SER A 3 -6.88 23.76 -11.48
CA SER A 3 -7.98 23.19 -12.26
C SER A 3 -8.60 21.98 -11.55
N ASN A 4 -9.89 21.71 -11.81
CA ASN A 4 -10.61 20.53 -11.30
C ASN A 4 -9.85 19.20 -11.53
N TRP A 5 -8.95 19.18 -12.52
CA TRP A 5 -8.08 18.04 -12.83
C TRP A 5 -7.03 17.77 -11.73
N ALA A 6 -6.41 18.82 -11.19
CA ALA A 6 -5.45 18.71 -10.09
C ALA A 6 -6.12 18.36 -8.74
N GLN A 7 -7.36 18.78 -8.52
CA GLN A 7 -8.15 18.33 -7.37
C GLN A 7 -8.63 16.89 -7.52
N SER A 8 -9.03 16.47 -8.74
CA SER A 8 -9.42 15.09 -9.02
C SER A 8 -8.26 14.11 -8.81
N SER A 9 -7.03 14.46 -9.22
CA SER A 9 -5.85 13.61 -8.99
C SER A 9 -5.51 13.47 -7.50
N ASN A 10 -5.74 14.52 -6.70
CA ASN A 10 -5.59 14.46 -5.24
C ASN A 10 -6.62 13.51 -4.61
N ASN A 11 -7.88 13.59 -5.00
CA ASN A 11 -8.95 12.76 -4.44
C ASN A 11 -8.77 11.26 -4.78
N VAL A 12 -8.39 10.94 -6.02
CA VAL A 12 -8.10 9.56 -6.44
C VAL A 12 -6.88 9.00 -5.69
N ASN A 13 -5.84 9.80 -5.47
CA ASN A 13 -4.69 9.38 -4.68
C ASN A 13 -5.05 9.11 -3.22
N LEU A 14 -5.81 10.02 -2.57
CA LEU A 14 -6.27 9.85 -1.19
C LEU A 14 -7.12 8.58 -1.03
N ALA A 15 -8.08 8.36 -1.93
CA ALA A 15 -8.89 7.14 -1.95
C ALA A 15 -8.01 5.88 -2.09
N GLY A 16 -6.98 5.94 -2.93
CA GLY A 16 -6.02 4.86 -3.09
C GLY A 16 -5.24 4.54 -1.81
N PHE A 17 -4.83 5.55 -1.04
CA PHE A 17 -4.21 5.35 0.28
C PHE A 17 -5.20 4.76 1.29
N ALA A 18 -6.44 5.26 1.34
CA ALA A 18 -7.47 4.76 2.25
C ALA A 18 -7.76 3.27 2.03
N VAL A 19 -7.93 2.85 0.77
CA VAL A 19 -8.16 1.42 0.45
C VAL A 19 -6.92 0.58 0.75
N SER A 20 -5.72 1.07 0.43
CA SER A 20 -4.47 0.34 0.72
C SER A 20 -4.29 0.14 2.24
N LEU A 21 -4.67 1.13 3.05
CA LEU A 21 -4.64 1.04 4.51
C LEU A 21 -5.60 -0.03 5.03
N GLU A 22 -6.82 -0.11 4.50
CA GLU A 22 -7.78 -1.14 4.90
C GLU A 22 -7.30 -2.56 4.53
N ILE A 23 -6.69 -2.73 3.35
CA ILE A 23 -6.08 -4.00 2.94
C ILE A 23 -4.97 -4.39 3.92
N ALA A 24 -4.06 -3.47 4.22
CA ALA A 24 -2.93 -3.70 5.11
C ALA A 24 -3.38 -4.02 6.55
N LYS A 25 -4.30 -3.23 7.11
CA LYS A 25 -4.84 -3.43 8.48
C LYS A 25 -5.47 -4.81 8.67
N ARG A 26 -6.07 -5.36 7.61
CA ARG A 26 -6.76 -6.66 7.64
C ARG A 26 -5.83 -7.82 7.25
N GLY A 27 -4.54 -7.56 7.01
CA GLY A 27 -3.58 -8.57 6.58
C GLY A 27 -3.93 -9.22 5.23
N LYS A 28 -4.65 -8.51 4.36
CA LYS A 28 -5.08 -9.05 3.07
C LYS A 28 -3.96 -8.94 2.03
N PRO A 29 -3.89 -9.87 1.05
CA PRO A 29 -2.92 -9.78 -0.04
C PRO A 29 -3.02 -8.44 -0.77
N PHE A 30 -1.89 -7.88 -1.20
CA PHE A 30 -1.89 -6.62 -1.97
C PHE A 30 -2.62 -6.74 -3.31
N THR A 31 -2.74 -7.96 -3.84
CA THR A 31 -3.55 -8.28 -5.02
C THR A 31 -5.03 -8.01 -4.83
N ASP A 32 -5.52 -7.97 -3.59
CA ASP A 32 -6.93 -7.71 -3.28
C ASP A 32 -7.34 -6.29 -3.67
N GLY A 33 -6.41 -5.39 -3.98
CA GLY A 33 -6.71 -4.06 -4.51
C GLY A 33 -7.53 -4.10 -5.81
N GLU A 34 -7.23 -5.00 -6.74
CA GLU A 34 -8.04 -5.20 -7.96
C GLU A 34 -9.40 -5.81 -7.62
N TYR A 35 -9.43 -6.79 -6.70
CA TYR A 35 -10.68 -7.40 -6.22
C TYR A 35 -11.63 -6.36 -5.59
N VAL A 36 -11.12 -5.47 -4.73
CA VAL A 36 -11.89 -4.38 -4.10
C VAL A 36 -12.45 -3.43 -5.16
N LYS A 37 -11.65 -3.08 -6.18
CA LYS A 37 -12.10 -2.23 -7.29
C LYS A 37 -13.27 -2.89 -8.05
N ASP A 38 -13.16 -4.17 -8.36
CA ASP A 38 -14.23 -4.90 -9.05
C ASP A 38 -15.50 -5.03 -8.21
N CYS A 39 -15.37 -5.21 -6.89
CA CYS A 39 -16.51 -5.19 -5.97
C CYS A 39 -17.22 -3.83 -6.03
N PHE A 40 -16.47 -2.75 -5.97
CA PHE A 40 -17.02 -1.40 -5.99
C PHE A 40 -17.72 -1.09 -7.33
N ILE A 41 -17.14 -1.49 -8.45
CA ILE A 41 -17.76 -1.34 -9.78
C ILE A 41 -19.06 -2.13 -9.87
N ARG A 42 -19.07 -3.40 -9.43
CA ARG A 42 -20.27 -4.25 -9.48
C ARG A 42 -21.38 -3.69 -8.59
N ALA A 43 -21.09 -3.35 -7.34
CA ALA A 43 -22.06 -2.75 -6.43
C ALA A 43 -22.59 -1.41 -6.98
N SER A 44 -21.70 -0.54 -7.46
CA SER A 44 -22.09 0.79 -7.98
C SER A 44 -22.97 0.71 -9.24
N LYS A 45 -22.80 -0.32 -10.08
CA LYS A 45 -23.67 -0.51 -11.26
C LYS A 45 -25.13 -0.70 -10.88
N GLU A 46 -25.37 -1.44 -9.80
CA GLU A 46 -26.69 -1.75 -9.27
C GLU A 46 -27.24 -0.61 -8.43
N LEU A 47 -26.45 -0.14 -7.45
CA LEU A 47 -26.85 0.93 -6.53
C LEU A 47 -27.07 2.27 -7.23
N CYS A 48 -26.35 2.52 -8.32
CA CYS A 48 -26.44 3.78 -9.05
C CYS A 48 -27.11 3.65 -10.41
N ARG A 49 -27.93 2.62 -10.62
CA ARG A 49 -28.54 2.32 -11.92
C ARG A 49 -29.25 3.53 -12.55
N ASP A 50 -30.02 4.27 -11.75
CA ASP A 50 -30.90 5.34 -12.22
C ASP A 50 -30.32 6.76 -12.02
N PHE A 51 -29.13 6.88 -11.41
CA PHE A 51 -28.49 8.17 -11.21
C PHE A 51 -27.71 8.64 -12.43
N LYS A 52 -27.88 9.91 -12.81
CA LYS A 52 -27.14 10.56 -13.90
C LYS A 52 -25.61 10.53 -13.72
N ILE A 53 -25.12 10.50 -12.49
CA ILE A 53 -23.69 10.53 -12.15
C ILE A 53 -23.00 9.16 -12.24
N LYS A 54 -23.73 8.08 -12.53
CA LYS A 54 -23.21 6.69 -12.60
C LYS A 54 -21.93 6.57 -13.42
N ALA A 55 -21.89 7.18 -14.60
CA ALA A 55 -20.75 7.10 -15.51
C ALA A 55 -19.48 7.72 -14.92
N GLU A 56 -19.61 8.85 -14.21
CA GLU A 56 -18.49 9.54 -13.58
C GLU A 56 -17.93 8.74 -12.40
N ILE A 57 -18.81 8.18 -11.55
CA ILE A 57 -18.41 7.31 -10.43
C ILE A 57 -17.66 6.09 -10.97
N MET A 58 -18.23 5.39 -11.95
CA MET A 58 -17.59 4.21 -12.54
C MET A 58 -16.22 4.55 -13.14
N LYS A 59 -16.08 5.71 -13.79
CA LYS A 59 -14.80 6.16 -14.34
C LYS A 59 -13.77 6.38 -13.25
N LYS A 60 -14.11 7.14 -12.19
CA LYS A 60 -13.18 7.42 -11.07
C LYS A 60 -12.72 6.15 -10.35
N VAL A 61 -13.60 5.16 -10.20
CA VAL A 61 -13.26 3.87 -9.57
C VAL A 61 -12.33 3.05 -10.47
N LYS A 62 -12.57 3.02 -11.79
CA LYS A 62 -11.68 2.35 -12.75
C LYS A 62 -10.28 2.97 -12.75
N ASP A 63 -10.22 4.30 -12.71
CA ASP A 63 -8.97 5.07 -12.72
C ASP A 63 -8.21 4.99 -11.38
N LEU A 64 -8.80 4.37 -10.35
CA LEU A 64 -8.18 4.22 -9.03
C LEU A 64 -6.97 3.25 -9.12
N PRO A 65 -5.73 3.69 -8.84
CA PRO A 65 -4.58 2.84 -9.03
C PRO A 65 -4.41 1.92 -7.82
N LEU A 66 -4.97 0.71 -7.87
CA LEU A 66 -4.97 -0.31 -6.83
C LEU A 66 -4.29 -1.62 -7.26
N SER A 67 -3.35 -1.55 -8.19
CA SER A 67 -2.51 -2.72 -8.50
C SER A 67 -1.72 -3.15 -7.27
N ALA A 68 -1.34 -4.43 -7.21
CA ALA A 68 -0.57 -4.97 -6.08
C ALA A 68 0.68 -4.13 -5.76
N LYS A 69 1.41 -3.68 -6.79
CA LYS A 69 2.56 -2.78 -6.66
C LYS A 69 2.18 -1.44 -6.02
N LYS A 70 1.07 -0.81 -6.44
CA LYS A 70 0.62 0.47 -5.88
C LYS A 70 0.16 0.33 -4.43
N VAL A 71 -0.53 -0.76 -4.09
CA VAL A 71 -0.94 -1.06 -2.72
C VAL A 71 0.30 -1.29 -1.84
N GLN A 72 1.26 -2.08 -2.32
CA GLN A 72 2.54 -2.31 -1.66
C GLN A 72 3.33 -1.00 -1.43
N ASP A 73 3.54 -0.20 -2.48
CA ASP A 73 4.28 1.07 -2.41
C ASP A 73 3.66 2.02 -1.38
N ARG A 74 2.32 2.11 -1.35
CA ARG A 74 1.60 2.95 -0.39
C ARG A 74 1.70 2.41 1.03
N THR A 75 1.56 1.11 1.22
CA THR A 75 1.71 0.45 2.52
C THR A 75 3.11 0.68 3.08
N SER A 76 4.15 0.52 2.27
CA SER A 76 5.53 0.85 2.64
C SER A 76 5.67 2.31 3.03
N LYS A 77 5.10 3.24 2.25
CA LYS A 77 5.15 4.68 2.54
C LYS A 77 4.41 5.06 3.83
N MET A 78 3.26 4.44 4.10
CA MET A 78 2.54 4.61 5.36
C MET A 78 3.32 4.04 6.55
N SER A 79 3.94 2.87 6.39
CA SER A 79 4.79 2.26 7.41
C SER A 79 5.99 3.14 7.75
N SER A 80 6.70 3.67 6.76
CA SER A 80 7.87 4.55 6.99
C SER A 80 7.50 5.84 7.73
N ASN A 81 6.31 6.38 7.51
CA ASN A 81 5.83 7.55 8.26
C ASN A 81 5.63 7.22 9.75
N VAL A 82 5.15 6.01 10.08
CA VAL A 82 5.02 5.57 11.47
C VAL A 82 6.39 5.33 12.09
N THR A 83 7.32 4.68 11.38
CA THR A 83 8.66 4.43 11.90
C THR A 83 9.41 5.76 12.13
N HIS A 84 9.32 6.74 11.24
CA HIS A 84 9.96 8.06 11.43
C HIS A 84 9.40 8.83 12.63
N MET A 85 8.08 8.81 12.84
CA MET A 85 7.43 9.44 14.01
C MET A 85 7.85 8.77 15.32
N TYR A 86 7.90 7.43 15.36
CA TYR A 86 8.27 6.70 16.57
C TYR A 86 9.77 6.84 16.88
N MET A 87 10.64 6.70 15.87
CA MET A 87 12.10 6.84 15.98
C MET A 87 12.57 8.23 16.44
N SER A 88 11.81 9.29 16.14
CA SER A 88 12.15 10.65 16.57
C SER A 88 11.67 10.98 17.99
N SER A 89 10.76 10.17 18.56
CA SER A 89 10.17 10.41 19.89
C SER A 89 10.74 9.53 21.00
N GLN A 90 11.25 8.34 20.68
CA GLN A 90 11.78 7.37 21.65
C GLN A 90 13.18 6.97 21.21
N GLY A 91 14.21 7.50 21.88
CA GLY A 91 15.62 7.36 21.50
C GLY A 91 16.24 5.97 21.70
N THR A 92 15.53 4.87 21.49
CA THR A 92 16.05 3.50 21.60
C THR A 92 15.88 2.71 20.30
N LYS A 93 17.01 2.18 19.81
CA LYS A 93 17.18 1.49 18.51
C LYS A 93 17.31 -0.02 18.67
N GLU A 94 16.24 -0.74 19.02
CA GLU A 94 16.35 -2.21 19.12
C GLU A 94 15.25 -3.04 18.44
N GLU A 95 14.27 -2.43 17.75
CA GLU A 95 13.27 -3.21 17.00
C GLU A 95 13.18 -2.76 15.54
N LEU A 96 13.55 -3.67 14.63
CA LEU A 96 13.49 -3.47 13.18
C LEU A 96 12.05 -3.72 12.69
N LEU A 97 11.10 -2.88 13.10
CA LEU A 97 9.71 -2.91 12.62
C LEU A 97 9.63 -2.28 11.22
N ARG A 98 10.08 -3.02 10.21
CA ARG A 98 10.04 -2.60 8.80
C ARG A 98 9.19 -3.58 7.99
N LEU A 99 8.16 -3.07 7.30
CA LEU A 99 7.48 -3.86 6.27
C LEU A 99 8.41 -4.03 5.07
N LEU A 100 8.74 -5.28 4.76
CA LEU A 100 9.60 -5.63 3.64
C LEU A 100 8.77 -6.05 2.44
N PRO A 101 8.81 -5.28 1.34
CA PRO A 101 8.16 -5.70 0.11
C PRO A 101 8.88 -6.93 -0.45
N LEU A 102 8.18 -8.05 -0.57
CA LEU A 102 8.70 -9.22 -1.29
C LEU A 102 8.63 -8.95 -2.80
N SER A 103 9.72 -9.24 -3.49
CA SER A 103 9.77 -9.28 -4.95
C SER A 103 9.47 -10.70 -5.43
N GLY A 104 8.19 -11.10 -5.45
CA GLY A 104 7.84 -12.48 -5.80
C GLY A 104 6.55 -12.96 -5.13
N GLN A 105 6.46 -14.28 -4.91
CA GLN A 105 5.40 -14.90 -4.10
C GLN A 105 5.83 -14.89 -2.63
N SER A 106 5.14 -15.67 -1.79
CA SER A 106 5.50 -15.91 -0.37
C SER A 106 6.33 -17.18 -0.20
N ARG A 107 7.19 -17.50 -1.18
CA ARG A 107 8.09 -18.67 -1.08
C ARG A 107 9.22 -18.34 -0.09
N GLY A 108 9.81 -19.38 0.49
CA GLY A 108 10.93 -19.22 1.44
C GLY A 108 12.10 -18.42 0.86
N GLU A 109 12.39 -18.60 -0.43
CA GLU A 109 13.45 -17.86 -1.15
C GLU A 109 13.14 -16.37 -1.28
N ASP A 110 11.90 -16.00 -1.63
CA ASP A 110 11.46 -14.60 -1.74
C ASP A 110 11.60 -13.88 -0.39
N ILE A 111 11.25 -14.58 0.71
CA ILE A 111 11.36 -14.08 2.08
C ILE A 111 12.83 -13.92 2.47
N ALA A 112 13.67 -14.93 2.23
CA ALA A 112 15.09 -14.90 2.56
C ALA A 112 15.81 -13.73 1.85
N ASN A 113 15.55 -13.55 0.56
CA ASN A 113 16.10 -12.46 -0.24
C ASN A 113 15.69 -11.08 0.29
N ALA A 114 14.41 -10.91 0.68
CA ALA A 114 13.92 -9.66 1.22
C ALA A 114 14.53 -9.34 2.60
N VAL A 115 14.69 -10.34 3.46
CA VAL A 115 15.33 -10.19 4.77
C VAL A 115 16.81 -9.86 4.61
N GLN A 116 17.55 -10.59 3.76
CA GLN A 116 18.96 -10.32 3.50
C GLN A 116 19.17 -8.88 3.01
N LYS A 117 18.41 -8.47 1.99
CA LYS A 117 18.47 -7.10 1.48
C LYS A 117 18.17 -6.06 2.55
N CYS A 118 17.22 -6.32 3.45
CA CYS A 118 16.93 -5.43 4.56
C CYS A 118 18.12 -5.27 5.50
N LEU A 119 18.79 -6.36 5.83
CA LEU A 119 19.95 -6.34 6.72
C LEU A 119 21.11 -5.59 6.07
N GLU A 120 21.38 -5.83 4.79
CA GLU A 120 22.37 -5.09 3.99
C GLU A 120 22.06 -3.58 3.93
N ASP A 121 20.82 -3.20 3.60
CA ASP A 121 20.37 -1.79 3.55
C ASP A 121 20.55 -1.07 4.91
N ASN A 122 20.55 -1.81 6.02
CA ASN A 122 20.74 -1.28 7.37
C ASN A 122 22.18 -1.44 7.88
N GLY A 123 23.11 -1.95 7.06
CA GLY A 123 24.51 -2.16 7.44
C GLY A 123 24.73 -3.27 8.47
N ILE A 124 23.78 -4.21 8.59
CA ILE A 124 23.87 -5.36 9.50
C ILE A 124 24.58 -6.50 8.76
N ASP A 125 25.77 -6.84 9.24
CA ASP A 125 26.53 -7.96 8.70
C ASP A 125 25.94 -9.29 9.19
N ILE A 126 25.28 -10.01 8.28
CA ILE A 126 24.73 -11.35 8.54
C ILE A 126 25.80 -12.40 8.86
N ASN A 127 27.07 -12.14 8.56
CA ASN A 127 28.18 -13.04 8.82
C ASN A 127 28.92 -12.75 10.13
N LYS A 128 28.57 -11.65 10.84
CA LYS A 128 29.07 -11.42 12.20
C LYS A 128 28.41 -12.44 13.13
N LYS A 129 29.14 -13.53 13.42
CA LYS A 129 28.84 -14.38 14.57
C LYS A 129 28.85 -13.49 15.81
N PHE A 130 27.72 -13.42 16.50
CA PHE A 130 27.66 -12.99 17.89
C PHE A 130 28.43 -14.06 18.70
N LEU A 131 29.74 -13.85 18.83
CA LEU A 131 30.61 -14.56 19.78
C LEU A 131 30.53 -13.87 21.13
#